data_AF-A0A2M7AVG1-F1
#
_entry.id   AF-A0A2M7AVG1-F1
#
_cell.length_a   1.000
_cell.length_b   1.000
_cell.length_c   1.000
_cell.angle_alpha   90.00
_cell.angle_beta   90.00
_cell.angle_gamma   90.00
#
_symmetry.space_group_name_H-M   'P 1'
#
loop_
_entity.id
_entity.type
_entity.pdbx_description
1 polymer ?
#
loop_
_entity_poly.entity_id
_entity_poly.type
_entity_poly.pdbx_seq_one_letter_code
_entity_poly.pdbx_strand_id
1 'polypeptide(L)'
;MKHSKPNYLIIITSSILGIILLALINFLYFQNQQSIKVSVNQEISPTIQVPSPTPQTEPLMSIPPDWKTITMKGCSTRNAVFEYSLKTPNSWVFLKTQDDRYRTVYELSDEQNKRIKINCDTVGIGSVICVNGGEVDFPFQIGGPSKDGCYWTSDPNTKGYGAAYNLFNPFGAFVFTAYGIEKSLLDQILSTFQFLDKADKFCGGFAGVLCSAEYKCQLDGNYPDASGKCILE
;
A
#
# COMPACT_ATOMS: atom_id res chain seq x y z
N MET A 1 -50.27 -38.84 -27.66
CA MET A 1 -48.81 -38.63 -27.61
C MET A 1 -48.26 -39.35 -26.38
N LYS A 2 -47.38 -40.35 -26.55
CA LYS A 2 -46.76 -41.08 -25.43
C LYS A 2 -45.69 -40.17 -24.82
N HIS A 3 -45.93 -39.66 -23.61
CA HIS A 3 -44.90 -38.96 -22.83
C HIS A 3 -43.89 -39.99 -22.33
N SER A 4 -42.68 -39.97 -22.88
CA SER A 4 -41.57 -40.75 -22.35
C SER A 4 -41.12 -40.10 -21.04
N LYS A 5 -40.97 -40.91 -19.99
CA LYS A 5 -40.47 -40.41 -18.69
C LYS A 5 -39.02 -39.93 -18.85
N PRO A 6 -38.65 -38.76 -18.34
CA PRO A 6 -37.29 -38.26 -18.43
C PRO A 6 -36.31 -39.22 -17.74
N ASN A 7 -35.19 -39.51 -18.40
CA ASN A 7 -34.14 -40.36 -17.85
C ASN A 7 -33.23 -39.52 -16.94
N TYR A 8 -33.59 -39.46 -15.67
CA TYR A 8 -32.87 -38.67 -14.66
C TYR A 8 -31.38 -39.00 -14.55
N LEU A 9 -30.97 -40.25 -14.84
CA LEU A 9 -29.57 -40.65 -14.84
C LEU A 9 -28.76 -39.90 -15.89
N ILE A 10 -29.33 -39.67 -17.08
CA ILE A 10 -28.68 -38.93 -18.16
C ILE A 10 -28.51 -37.45 -17.78
N ILE A 11 -29.51 -36.87 -17.10
CA ILE A 11 -29.47 -35.46 -16.67
C ILE A 11 -28.37 -35.24 -15.62
N ILE A 12 -28.29 -36.13 -14.62
CA ILE A 12 -27.31 -36.03 -13.53
C ILE A 12 -25.89 -36.22 -14.08
N THR A 13 -25.67 -37.24 -14.90
CA THR A 13 -24.35 -37.50 -15.51
C THR A 13 -23.89 -36.36 -16.40
N SER A 14 -24.77 -35.80 -17.22
CA SER A 14 -24.46 -34.64 -18.08
C SER A 14 -24.12 -33.39 -17.25
N SER A 15 -24.81 -33.17 -16.13
CA SER A 15 -24.57 -32.03 -15.25
C SER A 15 -23.20 -32.11 -14.57
N ILE A 16 -22.82 -33.28 -14.06
CA ILE A 16 -21.53 -33.50 -13.41
C ILE A 16 -20.39 -33.31 -14.42
N LEU A 17 -20.53 -33.84 -15.64
CA LEU A 17 -19.53 -33.68 -16.70
C LEU A 17 -19.32 -32.20 -17.05
N GLY A 18 -20.40 -31.42 -17.09
CA GLY A 18 -20.35 -29.97 -17.37
C GLY A 18 -19.57 -29.19 -16.31
N ILE A 19 -19.77 -29.50 -15.02
CA ILE A 19 -19.07 -28.83 -13.92
C ILE A 19 -17.57 -29.14 -13.97
N ILE A 20 -17.20 -30.41 -14.21
CA ILE A 20 -15.79 -30.82 -14.32
C ILE A 20 -15.12 -30.12 -15.50
N LEU A 21 -15.80 -30.02 -16.65
CA LEU A 21 -15.27 -29.34 -17.83
C LEU A 21 -15.03 -27.84 -17.56
N LEU A 22 -15.98 -27.15 -16.91
CA LEU A 22 -15.82 -25.74 -16.55
C LEU A 22 -14.67 -25.53 -15.56
N ALA A 23 -14.50 -26.41 -14.57
CA ALA A 23 -13.39 -26.34 -13.63
C ALA A 23 -12.03 -26.51 -14.34
N LEU A 24 -11.93 -27.45 -15.29
CA LEU A 24 -10.71 -27.67 -16.08
C LEU A 24 -10.37 -26.48 -16.97
N ILE A 25 -11.36 -25.86 -17.62
CA ILE A 25 -11.14 -24.66 -18.45
C ILE A 25 -10.59 -23.51 -17.59
N ASN A 26 -11.18 -23.24 -16.42
CA ASN A 26 -10.70 -22.19 -15.53
C ASN A 26 -9.29 -22.47 -14.99
N PHE A 27 -8.99 -23.73 -14.66
CA PHE A 27 -7.67 -24.14 -14.20
C PHE A 27 -6.60 -23.92 -15.30
N LEU A 28 -6.87 -24.35 -16.53
CA LEU A 28 -5.97 -24.16 -17.66
C LEU A 28 -5.78 -22.66 -17.99
N TYR A 29 -6.84 -21.87 -17.92
CA TYR A 29 -6.77 -20.42 -18.08
C TYR A 29 -5.84 -19.77 -17.03
N PHE A 30 -5.98 -20.17 -15.77
CA PHE A 30 -5.13 -19.67 -14.68
C PHE A 30 -3.66 -20.07 -14.86
N GLN A 31 -3.38 -21.31 -15.27
CA GLN A 31 -2.02 -21.78 -15.57
C GLN A 31 -1.37 -20.97 -16.70
N ASN A 32 -2.13 -20.68 -17.77
CA ASN A 32 -1.63 -19.89 -18.90
C ASN A 32 -1.29 -18.43 -18.49
N GLN A 33 -2.09 -17.82 -17.61
CA GLN A 33 -1.81 -16.49 -17.07
C GLN A 33 -0.51 -16.44 -16.25
N GLN A 34 -0.17 -17.52 -15.55
CA GLN A 34 1.09 -17.60 -14.80
C GLN A 34 2.30 -17.70 -15.74
N SER A 35 2.20 -18.45 -16.84
CA SER A 35 3.32 -18.65 -17.77
C SER A 35 3.69 -17.37 -18.52
N ILE A 36 2.69 -16.57 -18.91
CA ILE A 36 2.91 -15.27 -19.58
C ILE A 36 3.68 -14.29 -18.70
N LYS A 37 3.43 -14.28 -17.38
CA LYS A 37 4.14 -13.41 -16.42
C LYS A 37 5.62 -13.72 -16.30
N VAL A 38 6.03 -14.97 -16.53
CA VAL A 38 7.44 -15.38 -16.47
C VAL A 38 8.18 -14.97 -17.76
N SER A 39 7.54 -15.10 -18.92
CA SER A 39 8.17 -14.75 -20.21
C SER A 39 8.33 -13.25 -20.44
N VAL A 40 7.38 -12.42 -19.99
CA VAL A 40 7.46 -10.95 -20.17
C VAL A 40 8.63 -10.34 -19.38
N ASN A 41 9.08 -10.99 -18.30
CA ASN A 41 10.23 -10.52 -17.52
C ASN A 41 11.58 -10.99 -18.07
N GLN A 42 11.61 -11.78 -19.16
CA GLN A 42 12.84 -12.42 -19.66
C GLN A 42 13.36 -11.85 -20.98
N GLU A 43 12.72 -10.81 -21.54
CA GLU A 43 13.29 -10.09 -22.69
C GLU A 43 14.38 -9.12 -22.22
N ILE A 44 15.56 -9.71 -21.95
CA ILE A 44 16.81 -9.00 -21.80
C ILE A 44 17.21 -8.51 -23.19
N SER A 45 17.05 -7.21 -23.39
CA SER A 45 17.49 -6.48 -24.58
C SER A 45 19.01 -6.67 -24.80
N PRO A 46 19.49 -6.86 -26.04
CA PRO A 46 20.91 -6.95 -26.32
C PRO A 46 21.63 -5.65 -25.92
N THR A 47 22.66 -5.81 -25.11
CA THR A 47 23.53 -4.75 -24.59
C THR A 47 24.21 -4.01 -25.74
N ILE A 48 23.62 -2.89 -26.17
CA ILE A 48 24.39 -1.79 -26.75
C ILE A 48 24.94 -1.03 -25.55
N GLN A 49 26.27 -1.13 -25.35
CA GLN A 49 26.99 -0.29 -24.39
C GLN A 49 26.96 1.16 -24.89
N VAL A 50 25.86 1.85 -24.63
CA VAL A 50 25.87 3.30 -24.48
C VAL A 50 26.52 3.56 -23.13
N PRO A 51 27.54 4.43 -23.01
CA PRO A 51 28.07 4.82 -21.71
C PRO A 51 26.89 5.34 -20.88
N SER A 52 26.53 4.55 -19.87
CA SER A 52 25.45 4.91 -18.94
C SER A 52 25.83 6.27 -18.36
N PRO A 53 24.97 7.30 -18.46
CA PRO A 53 25.18 8.49 -17.67
C PRO A 53 25.31 8.00 -16.24
N THR A 54 26.46 8.29 -15.61
CA THR A 54 26.68 8.01 -14.19
C THR A 54 25.40 8.47 -13.48
N PRO A 55 24.68 7.58 -12.78
CA PRO A 55 23.54 8.01 -11.99
C PRO A 55 24.07 9.11 -11.09
N GLN A 56 23.68 10.35 -11.35
CA GLN A 56 23.88 11.40 -10.39
C GLN A 56 22.97 10.99 -9.25
N THR A 57 23.55 10.30 -8.27
CA THR A 57 22.98 10.12 -6.96
C THR A 57 22.73 11.53 -6.47
N GLU A 58 21.52 12.03 -6.69
CA GLU A 58 21.09 13.26 -6.05
C GLU A 58 21.38 13.05 -4.56
N PRO A 59 22.18 13.95 -3.96
CA PRO A 59 22.59 13.78 -2.57
C PRO A 59 21.33 13.62 -1.75
N LEU A 60 21.18 12.43 -1.14
CA LEU A 60 20.09 12.12 -0.23
C LEU A 60 20.02 13.28 0.76
N MET A 61 18.96 14.08 0.72
CA MET A 61 18.84 15.28 1.54
C MET A 61 19.00 14.87 3.00
N SER A 62 20.15 15.17 3.60
CA SER A 62 20.44 14.77 4.97
C SER A 62 19.46 15.47 5.89
N ILE A 63 18.68 14.70 6.65
CA ILE A 63 17.74 15.22 7.64
C ILE A 63 18.55 16.01 8.69
N PRO A 64 18.24 17.30 8.92
CA PRO A 64 18.90 18.09 9.95
C PRO A 64 18.74 17.44 11.34
N PRO A 65 19.77 17.53 12.21
CA PRO A 65 19.75 16.88 13.53
C PRO A 65 18.72 17.46 14.51
N ASP A 66 18.15 18.63 14.20
CA ASP A 66 17.19 19.38 15.02
C ASP A 66 15.72 19.06 14.69
N TRP A 67 15.44 17.87 14.15
CA TRP A 67 14.08 17.44 13.87
C TRP A 67 13.53 16.57 14.99
N LYS A 68 12.29 16.82 15.41
CA LYS A 68 11.56 15.99 16.38
C LYS A 68 10.72 14.95 15.68
N THR A 69 10.57 13.80 16.32
CA THR A 69 9.65 12.75 15.88
C THR A 69 8.29 12.96 16.53
N ILE A 70 7.24 12.93 15.74
CA ILE A 70 5.85 13.02 16.17
C ILE A 70 5.21 11.67 15.91
N THR A 71 4.63 11.09 16.96
CA THR A 71 3.86 9.85 16.87
C THR A 71 2.38 10.18 16.84
N MET A 72 1.69 9.59 15.88
CA MET A 72 0.27 9.76 15.64
C MET A 72 -0.41 8.39 15.65
N LYS A 73 -1.70 8.36 15.98
CA LYS A 73 -2.49 7.13 16.06
C LYS A 73 -3.53 7.10 14.94
N GLY A 74 -3.75 5.94 14.35
CA GLY A 74 -4.62 5.76 13.20
C GLY A 74 -6.08 5.86 13.59
N CYS A 75 -6.88 6.32 12.64
CA CYS A 75 -8.33 6.38 12.78
C CYS A 75 -8.94 5.16 12.12
N SER A 76 -8.74 3.99 12.72
CA SER A 76 -9.53 2.84 12.32
C SER A 76 -10.87 2.89 13.04
N THR A 77 -11.96 2.85 12.28
CA THR A 77 -13.30 2.61 12.81
C THR A 77 -13.48 1.19 13.35
N ARG A 78 -12.50 0.29 13.12
CA ARG A 78 -12.57 -1.13 13.49
C ARG A 78 -11.51 -1.56 14.51
N ASN A 79 -11.29 -0.77 15.57
CA ASN A 79 -10.41 -1.11 16.70
C ASN A 79 -8.93 -1.38 16.38
N ALA A 80 -8.49 -1.24 15.13
CA ALA A 80 -7.09 -1.36 14.79
C ALA A 80 -6.39 -0.04 15.14
N VAL A 81 -5.69 -0.02 16.28
CA VAL A 81 -4.87 1.13 16.67
C VAL A 81 -3.60 1.06 15.85
N PHE A 82 -3.58 1.80 14.74
CA PHE A 82 -2.34 1.98 14.00
C PHE A 82 -1.52 3.08 14.66
N GLU A 83 -0.20 2.98 14.59
CA GLU A 83 0.71 4.04 15.00
C GLU A 83 1.59 4.40 13.81
N TYR A 84 1.90 5.68 13.66
CA TYR A 84 2.78 6.19 12.62
C TYR A 84 3.61 7.33 13.19
N SER A 85 4.82 7.46 12.67
CA SER A 85 5.73 8.54 13.00
C SER A 85 6.01 9.40 11.78
N LEU A 86 6.29 10.66 12.04
CA LEU A 86 6.78 11.63 11.08
C LEU A 86 7.80 12.52 11.81
N LYS A 87 8.89 12.90 11.15
CA LYS A 87 9.80 13.90 11.69
C LYS A 87 9.47 15.28 11.12
N THR A 88 9.55 16.29 11.95
CA THR A 88 9.34 17.69 11.56
C THR A 88 10.39 18.59 12.22
N PRO A 89 10.62 19.81 11.69
CA PRO A 89 11.44 20.78 12.38
C PRO A 89 10.94 21.05 13.81
N ASN A 90 11.85 21.31 14.75
CA ASN A 90 11.51 21.52 16.16
C ASN A 90 10.54 22.67 16.40
N SER A 91 10.63 23.74 15.59
CA SER A 91 9.78 24.93 15.66
C SER A 91 8.31 24.68 15.32
N TRP A 92 7.99 23.54 14.69
CA TRP A 92 6.61 23.26 14.29
C TRP A 92 5.75 22.83 15.48
N VAL A 93 4.57 23.40 15.60
CA VAL A 93 3.55 23.03 16.58
C VAL A 93 2.72 21.88 16.02
N PHE A 94 2.39 20.93 16.87
CA PHE A 94 1.53 19.80 16.54
C PHE A 94 0.22 19.92 17.31
N LEU A 95 -0.89 19.87 16.59
CA LEU A 95 -2.24 19.92 17.12
C LEU A 95 -3.03 18.70 16.62
N LYS A 96 -3.70 18.03 17.54
CA LYS A 96 -4.66 16.98 17.22
C LYS A 96 -6.06 17.51 17.46
N THR A 97 -6.89 17.54 16.43
CA THR A 97 -8.30 17.90 16.52
C THR A 97 -9.18 16.77 16.03
N GLN A 98 -10.47 16.88 16.34
CA GLN A 98 -11.50 16.01 15.78
C GLN A 98 -12.50 16.91 15.06
N ASP A 99 -12.81 16.61 13.81
CA ASP A 99 -13.80 17.39 13.06
C ASP A 99 -15.24 17.03 13.43
N ASP A 100 -16.20 17.73 12.83
CA ASP A 100 -17.65 17.54 13.01
C ASP A 100 -18.15 16.15 12.59
N ARG A 101 -17.33 15.38 11.85
CA ARG A 101 -17.60 14.02 11.41
C ARG A 101 -16.81 12.97 12.20
N TYR A 102 -16.27 13.34 13.35
CA TYR A 102 -15.44 12.49 14.21
C TYR A 102 -14.12 12.03 13.56
N ARG A 103 -13.69 12.64 12.46
CA ARG A 103 -12.40 12.33 11.85
C ARG A 103 -11.30 13.00 12.65
N THR A 104 -10.23 12.28 12.95
CA THR A 104 -9.08 12.91 13.57
C THR A 104 -8.30 13.64 12.49
N VAL A 105 -8.02 14.91 12.76
CA VAL A 105 -7.17 15.74 11.92
C VAL A 105 -5.93 16.08 12.74
N TYR A 106 -4.77 15.79 12.16
CA TYR A 106 -3.49 16.24 12.70
C TYR A 106 -3.05 17.48 11.94
N GLU A 107 -2.76 18.55 12.65
CA GLU A 107 -2.27 19.79 12.08
C GLU A 107 -0.87 20.07 12.61
N LEU A 108 0.06 20.26 11.68
CA LEU A 108 1.44 20.63 11.91
C LEU A 108 1.58 22.05 11.38
N SER A 109 2.05 23.00 12.19
CA SER A 109 2.22 24.39 11.72
C SER A 109 3.45 25.09 12.27
N ASP A 110 4.01 26.04 11.53
CA ASP A 110 5.11 26.89 12.01
C ASP A 110 4.63 28.30 12.41
N GLU A 111 5.57 29.13 12.88
CA GLU A 111 5.30 30.53 13.26
C GLU A 111 4.90 31.41 12.06
N GLN A 112 5.21 30.98 10.84
CA GLN A 112 4.91 31.67 9.59
C GLN A 112 3.56 31.22 9.00
N ASN A 113 2.75 30.47 9.76
CA ASN A 113 1.47 29.92 9.34
C ASN A 113 1.57 28.95 8.14
N LYS A 114 2.76 28.36 7.90
CA LYS A 114 2.90 27.17 7.05
C LYS A 114 2.29 26.01 7.79
N ARG A 115 1.52 25.16 7.09
CA ARG A 115 0.79 24.08 7.76
C ARG A 115 0.63 22.82 6.92
N ILE A 116 0.74 21.66 7.55
CA ILE A 116 0.38 20.34 7.01
C ILE A 116 -0.81 19.84 7.80
N LYS A 117 -1.93 19.57 7.12
CA LYS A 117 -3.05 18.84 7.69
C LYS A 117 -3.00 17.39 7.23
N ILE A 118 -3.13 16.46 8.16
CA ILE A 118 -3.18 15.03 7.91
C ILE A 118 -4.56 14.58 8.34
N ASN A 119 -5.41 14.31 7.36
CA ASN A 119 -6.73 13.78 7.62
C ASN A 119 -6.68 12.26 7.50
N CYS A 120 -7.07 11.59 8.56
CA CYS A 120 -7.28 10.16 8.56
C CYS A 120 -8.73 9.90 8.16
N ASP A 121 -9.00 9.84 6.86
CA ASP A 121 -10.32 9.47 6.38
C ASP A 121 -10.38 7.94 6.25
N THR A 122 -11.44 7.34 6.79
CA THR A 122 -11.80 5.98 6.39
C THR A 122 -12.39 6.07 5.01
N VAL A 123 -11.56 6.02 3.99
CA VAL A 123 -12.02 6.04 2.60
C VAL A 123 -12.94 4.84 2.41
N GLY A 124 -14.25 5.09 2.39
CA GLY A 124 -15.20 4.18 1.81
C GLY A 124 -14.85 4.09 0.34
N ILE A 125 -14.15 3.02 -0.06
CA ILE A 125 -13.96 2.53 -1.45
C ILE A 125 -14.09 3.67 -2.48
N GLY A 126 -13.10 4.55 -2.54
CA GLY A 126 -13.06 5.69 -3.44
C GLY A 126 -11.67 5.80 -4.06
N SER A 127 -11.64 5.99 -5.37
CA SER A 127 -10.45 5.94 -6.22
C SER A 127 -9.34 6.87 -5.72
N VAL A 128 -8.18 6.29 -5.42
CA VAL A 128 -6.95 7.03 -5.15
C VAL A 128 -6.23 7.23 -6.49
N ILE A 129 -6.02 8.47 -6.91
CA ILE A 129 -5.33 8.83 -8.17
C ILE A 129 -3.87 9.19 -7.85
N CYS A 130 -2.93 8.52 -8.51
CA CYS A 130 -1.48 8.76 -8.43
C CYS A 130 -1.01 9.63 -9.59
N VAL A 131 -0.13 10.62 -9.37
CA VAL A 131 0.53 11.34 -10.45
C VAL A 131 2.04 11.32 -10.24
N ASN A 132 2.67 10.30 -10.84
CA ASN A 132 4.02 10.37 -11.41
C ASN A 132 4.16 9.49 -12.67
N GLY A 133 3.08 8.86 -13.15
CA GLY A 133 2.91 8.53 -14.56
C GLY A 133 1.86 9.49 -15.09
N GLY A 134 2.21 10.37 -16.03
CA GLY A 134 1.25 11.31 -16.62
C GLY A 134 0.00 10.57 -17.10
N GLU A 135 -1.20 11.15 -16.92
CA GLU A 135 -2.51 10.60 -17.31
C GLU A 135 -2.47 9.17 -17.88
N VAL A 136 -2.26 8.19 -17.00
CA VAL A 136 -2.51 6.80 -17.36
C VAL A 136 -3.70 6.37 -16.53
N ASP A 137 -4.83 6.18 -17.20
CA ASP A 137 -5.94 5.37 -16.73
C ASP A 137 -5.38 3.98 -16.39
N PHE A 138 -4.83 3.80 -15.20
CA PHE A 138 -4.45 2.49 -14.72
C PHE A 138 -5.69 1.82 -14.13
N PRO A 139 -6.17 0.71 -14.70
CA PRO A 139 -7.04 -0.19 -13.96
C PRO A 139 -6.26 -0.68 -12.74
N PHE A 140 -6.75 -0.30 -11.57
CA PHE A 140 -6.27 -0.66 -10.22
C PHE A 140 -5.76 -2.11 -10.17
N GLN A 141 -4.43 -2.33 -10.23
CA GLN A 141 -3.83 -3.63 -9.91
C GLN A 141 -3.24 -3.58 -8.51
N ILE A 142 -3.97 -4.22 -7.59
CA ILE A 142 -3.56 -4.47 -6.22
C ILE A 142 -2.46 -5.54 -6.25
N GLY A 143 -1.20 -5.16 -6.00
CA GLY A 143 -0.13 -6.14 -5.79
C GLY A 143 1.27 -5.70 -6.21
N GLY A 144 1.90 -4.85 -5.39
CA GLY A 144 3.34 -4.62 -5.49
C GLY A 144 3.82 -3.56 -4.48
N PRO A 145 4.89 -3.81 -3.71
CA PRO A 145 5.48 -2.81 -2.84
C PRO A 145 6.19 -1.76 -3.72
N SER A 146 5.48 -0.71 -4.11
CA SER A 146 6.11 0.51 -4.64
C SER A 146 6.88 1.18 -3.51
N LYS A 147 8.20 1.35 -3.68
CA LYS A 147 9.01 2.22 -2.81
C LYS A 147 8.72 3.71 -3.04
N ASP A 148 7.95 4.04 -4.07
CA ASP A 148 7.59 5.39 -4.46
C ASP A 148 6.16 5.67 -4.01
N GLY A 149 6.00 6.46 -2.95
CA GLY A 149 4.70 6.92 -2.47
C GLY A 149 4.06 7.88 -3.47
N CYS A 150 2.74 7.79 -3.65
CA CYS A 150 2.00 8.72 -4.52
C CYS A 150 1.61 9.99 -3.75
N TYR A 151 1.80 11.15 -4.40
CA TYR A 151 1.39 12.46 -3.90
C TYR A 151 0.46 13.15 -4.93
N TRP A 152 -0.62 13.82 -4.49
CA TRP A 152 -1.63 14.56 -5.30
C TRP A 152 -1.63 16.08 -4.96
N THR A 153 -2.45 16.98 -5.56
CA THR A 153 -2.86 18.28 -4.97
C THR A 153 -4.02 18.96 -5.72
N SER A 154 -4.92 19.71 -5.04
CA SER A 154 -6.01 20.49 -5.67
C SER A 154 -5.83 22.02 -5.71
N ASP A 155 -4.83 22.61 -5.05
CA ASP A 155 -4.59 24.05 -5.11
C ASP A 155 -3.53 24.37 -6.20
N PRO A 156 -3.83 25.22 -7.21
CA PRO A 156 -2.85 25.61 -8.22
C PRO A 156 -1.70 26.46 -7.66
N ASN A 157 -1.90 27.08 -6.48
CA ASN A 157 -0.94 27.96 -5.81
C ASN A 157 -0.29 27.33 -4.57
N THR A 158 -0.83 26.23 -4.02
CA THR A 158 -0.17 25.43 -2.97
C THR A 158 0.00 23.97 -3.42
N LYS A 159 1.26 23.60 -3.64
CA LYS A 159 1.66 22.28 -4.13
C LYS A 159 1.70 21.28 -2.96
N GLY A 160 0.71 20.40 -2.83
CA GLY A 160 0.92 19.09 -2.20
C GLY A 160 -0.21 18.56 -1.32
N TYR A 161 -0.74 17.43 -1.74
CA TYR A 161 -1.46 16.42 -1.00
C TYR A 161 -0.69 15.10 -1.15
N GLY A 162 -0.76 14.21 -0.18
CA GLY A 162 -0.05 12.93 -0.20
C GLY A 162 -1.01 11.81 0.12
N ALA A 163 -0.84 10.63 -0.45
CA ALA A 163 -1.52 9.44 0.03
C ALA A 163 -0.49 8.34 0.32
N ALA A 164 -0.24 8.10 1.60
CA ALA A 164 0.48 6.91 2.04
C ALA A 164 -0.56 5.79 2.24
N TYR A 165 -0.31 4.65 1.61
CA TYR A 165 -1.18 3.47 1.69
C TYR A 165 -0.39 2.27 2.20
N ASN A 166 -1.02 1.48 3.07
CA ASN A 166 -0.48 0.21 3.52
C ASN A 166 -1.19 -0.92 2.75
N LEU A 167 -0.45 -1.68 1.92
CA LEU A 167 -0.98 -2.82 1.15
C LEU A 167 -1.69 -3.88 2.00
N PHE A 168 -1.26 -4.02 3.26
CA PHE A 168 -1.84 -4.96 4.20
C PHE A 168 -3.11 -4.42 4.88
N ASN A 169 -3.49 -3.17 4.60
CA ASN A 169 -4.68 -2.55 5.16
C ASN A 169 -5.37 -1.59 4.17
N PRO A 170 -6.40 -2.07 3.44
CA PRO A 170 -7.16 -1.26 2.49
C PRO A 170 -7.97 -0.11 3.09
N PHE A 171 -7.98 0.04 4.42
CA PHE A 171 -8.80 1.01 5.12
C PHE A 171 -8.00 2.18 5.72
N GLY A 172 -6.67 2.19 5.59
CA GLY A 172 -5.81 3.25 6.08
C GLY A 172 -5.25 4.09 4.93
N ALA A 173 -6.01 5.08 4.47
CA ALA A 173 -5.47 6.12 3.59
C ALA A 173 -5.27 7.41 4.39
N PHE A 174 -4.10 8.01 4.24
CA PHE A 174 -3.82 9.34 4.79
C PHE A 174 -3.97 10.37 3.69
N VAL A 175 -4.63 11.48 4.00
CA VAL A 175 -4.65 12.63 3.10
C VAL A 175 -3.83 13.73 3.75
N PHE A 176 -2.66 14.00 3.18
CA PHE A 176 -1.87 15.17 3.56
C PHE A 176 -2.39 16.39 2.80
N THR A 177 -2.34 17.57 3.40
CA THR A 177 -2.66 18.84 2.74
C THR A 177 -1.68 19.89 3.24
N ALA A 178 -0.83 20.41 2.36
CA ALA A 178 0.20 21.38 2.69
C ALA A 178 -0.19 22.80 2.23
N TYR A 179 0.05 23.80 3.07
CA TYR A 179 -0.19 25.22 2.75
C TYR A 179 1.06 26.03 3.03
N GLY A 180 1.54 26.78 2.02
CA GLY A 180 2.68 27.70 2.16
C GLY A 180 4.05 27.03 2.37
N ILE A 181 4.15 25.72 2.14
CA ILE A 181 5.37 24.93 2.38
C ILE A 181 6.13 24.74 1.07
N GLU A 182 7.45 24.93 1.12
CA GLU A 182 8.33 24.62 0.00
C GLU A 182 8.33 23.11 -0.29
N LYS A 183 8.26 22.74 -1.58
CA LYS A 183 8.20 21.33 -2.00
C LYS A 183 9.34 20.48 -1.41
N SER A 184 10.57 21.00 -1.39
CA SER A 184 11.74 20.32 -0.83
C SER A 184 11.56 19.97 0.66
N LEU A 185 11.05 20.91 1.46
CA LEU A 185 10.77 20.69 2.87
C LEU A 185 9.63 19.68 3.06
N LEU A 186 8.58 19.77 2.24
CA LEU A 186 7.48 18.80 2.28
C LEU A 186 7.97 17.39 1.94
N ASP A 187 8.74 17.24 0.85
CA ASP A 187 9.32 15.96 0.44
C ASP A 187 10.23 15.40 1.56
N GLN A 188 11.03 16.25 2.20
CA GLN A 188 11.88 15.85 3.32
C GLN A 188 11.05 15.40 4.53
N ILE A 189 10.00 16.13 4.91
CA ILE A 189 9.06 15.71 5.95
C ILE A 189 8.45 14.36 5.60
N LEU A 190 7.84 14.24 4.43
CA LEU A 190 7.14 13.02 4.01
C LEU A 190 8.08 11.82 3.83
N SER A 191 9.36 12.03 3.51
CA SER A 191 10.36 10.96 3.47
C SER A 191 10.63 10.32 4.83
N THR A 192 10.27 10.99 5.93
CA THR A 192 10.40 10.47 7.30
C THR A 192 9.14 9.80 7.81
N PHE A 193 8.08 9.73 6.99
CA PHE A 193 6.85 9.06 7.36
C PHE A 193 7.10 7.55 7.48
N GLN A 194 6.75 6.99 8.64
CA GLN A 194 6.90 5.56 8.89
C GLN A 194 5.68 5.03 9.62
N PHE A 195 5.17 3.89 9.17
CA PHE A 195 4.21 3.11 9.95
C PHE A 195 4.96 2.49 11.13
N LEU A 196 4.57 2.87 12.35
CA LEU A 196 5.06 2.29 13.60
C LEU A 196 4.34 1.01 13.96
N ASP A 197 3.38 0.59 13.14
CA ASP A 197 2.63 -0.65 13.31
C ASP A 197 3.56 -1.84 13.51
N LYS A 198 3.79 -2.14 14.79
CA LYS A 198 4.02 -3.48 15.33
C LYS A 198 2.73 -4.29 15.25
N ALA A 199 1.94 -4.13 14.17
CA ALA A 199 0.95 -5.12 13.86
C ALA A 199 1.73 -6.43 13.82
N ASP A 200 1.31 -7.40 14.62
CA ASP A 200 1.83 -8.77 14.63
C ASP A 200 1.92 -9.26 13.18
N LYS A 201 3.03 -8.97 12.50
CA LYS A 201 3.11 -9.21 11.06
C LYS A 201 3.12 -10.71 10.94
N PHE A 202 2.07 -11.23 10.32
CA PHE A 202 1.96 -12.65 10.10
C PHE A 202 3.14 -13.11 9.26
N CYS A 203 3.78 -14.19 9.68
CA CYS A 203 4.89 -14.79 8.98
C CYS A 203 4.72 -16.30 8.91
N GLY A 204 5.49 -16.97 8.06
CA GLY A 204 5.31 -18.40 7.80
C GLY A 204 4.02 -18.70 7.05
N GLY A 205 3.31 -19.74 7.51
CA GLY A 205 2.15 -20.31 6.83
C GLY A 205 2.53 -21.06 5.55
N PHE A 206 1.54 -21.64 4.87
CA PHE A 206 1.73 -22.29 3.56
C PHE A 206 2.32 -21.35 2.50
N ALA A 207 2.16 -20.04 2.68
CA ALA A 207 2.66 -19.00 1.79
C ALA A 207 4.13 -18.61 2.06
N GLY A 208 4.73 -19.08 3.17
CA GLY A 208 6.12 -18.79 3.51
C GLY A 208 6.42 -17.29 3.68
N VAL A 209 5.48 -16.54 4.27
CA VAL A 209 5.61 -15.07 4.41
C VAL A 209 6.82 -14.74 5.28
N LEU A 210 7.79 -14.03 4.72
CA LEU A 210 9.00 -13.62 5.43
C LEU A 210 8.78 -12.31 6.18
N CYS A 211 9.43 -12.21 7.34
CA CYS A 211 9.52 -10.97 8.08
C CYS A 211 10.45 -9.97 7.40
N SER A 212 10.30 -8.68 7.71
CA SER A 212 11.28 -7.65 7.35
C SER A 212 12.64 -7.96 8.00
N ALA A 213 13.74 -7.42 7.44
CA ALA A 213 15.11 -7.80 7.81
C ALA A 213 15.48 -7.67 9.30
N GLU A 214 14.75 -6.86 10.07
CA GLU A 214 14.97 -6.62 11.50
C GLU A 214 14.12 -7.51 12.42
N TYR A 215 13.33 -8.43 11.86
CA TYR A 215 12.36 -9.24 12.60
C TYR A 215 12.56 -10.73 12.33
N LYS A 216 12.34 -11.54 13.36
CA LYS A 216 12.35 -12.99 13.30
C LYS A 216 10.93 -13.54 13.34
N CYS A 217 10.65 -14.56 12.53
CA CYS A 217 9.36 -15.22 12.55
C CYS A 217 9.24 -16.17 13.75
N GLN A 218 8.42 -15.82 14.74
CA GLN A 218 8.04 -16.71 15.84
C GLN A 218 6.81 -17.50 15.41
N LEU A 219 7.02 -18.76 15.00
CA LEU A 219 5.95 -19.67 14.62
C LEU A 219 5.12 -20.11 15.84
N ASP A 220 3.80 -20.19 15.65
CA ASP A 220 2.84 -20.67 16.66
C ASP A 220 2.81 -22.21 16.75
N GLY A 221 3.68 -22.91 16.01
CA GLY A 221 3.76 -24.38 15.98
C GLY A 221 5.00 -24.90 15.25
N ASN A 222 5.20 -26.23 15.34
CA ASN A 222 6.34 -26.93 14.73
C ASN A 222 5.90 -27.82 13.56
N TYR A 223 5.16 -27.23 12.63
CA TYR A 223 4.75 -27.87 11.38
C TYR A 223 5.14 -26.97 10.19
N PRO A 224 5.38 -27.53 9.00
CA PRO A 224 5.95 -26.78 7.87
C PRO A 224 5.08 -25.59 7.41
N ASP A 225 3.78 -25.66 7.65
CA ASP A 225 2.77 -24.65 7.31
C ASP A 225 2.30 -23.84 8.52
N ALA A 226 3.03 -23.89 9.64
CA ALA A 226 2.72 -23.07 10.80
C ALA A 226 2.82 -21.59 10.47
N SER A 227 1.78 -20.85 10.84
CA SER A 227 1.85 -19.40 10.88
C SER A 227 2.56 -18.93 12.13
N GLY A 228 3.00 -17.68 12.11
CA GLY A 228 3.64 -17.03 13.24
C GLY A 228 3.51 -15.52 13.20
N LYS A 229 4.23 -14.88 14.10
CA LYS A 229 4.32 -13.43 14.21
C LYS A 229 5.77 -12.98 14.09
N CYS A 230 6.00 -11.90 13.37
CA CYS A 230 7.29 -11.23 13.33
C CYS A 230 7.55 -10.51 14.66
N ILE A 231 8.54 -11.00 15.40
CA ILE A 231 9.04 -10.38 16.63
C ILE A 231 10.40 -9.72 16.36
N LEU A 232 10.66 -8.60 17.03
CA LEU A 232 11.98 -7.94 16.97
C LEU A 232 12.98 -8.85 17.69
N GLU A 233 14.12 -9.15 17.05
CA GLU A 233 15.19 -9.96 17.66
C GLU A 233 15.98 -9.18 18.73
#